data_AF-A0A2G9QIG4-F1
#
_entry.id   AF-A0A2G9QIG4-F1
#
_cell.length_a   1.000
_cell.length_b   1.000
_cell.length_c   1.000
_cell.angle_alpha   90.00
_cell.angle_beta   90.00
_cell.angle_gamma   90.00
#
_symmetry.space_group_name_H-M   'P 1'
#
loop_
_entity.id
_entity.type
_entity.pdbx_description
1 polymer ?
#
loop_
_entity_poly.entity_id
_entity_poly.type
_entity_poly.pdbx_seq_one_letter_code
_entity_poly.pdbx_strand_id
1 'polypeptide(L)'
;LQLKFRSDKILTDEEWLECYNCLIEHVTPNRWKEMMRHLGLREVDIQSILLDHVNFREASYQMFLLWRNQNGQSASMSKVFHVLDKMELRGCKENVANDLTFNGILVA
;
A
#
# COMPACT_ATOMS: atom_id res chain seq x y z
N LEU A 1 -2.47 14.61 13.05
CA LEU A 1 -3.24 13.47 13.61
C LEU A 1 -2.33 12.25 13.65
N GLN A 2 -2.05 11.70 14.84
CA GLN A 2 -1.39 10.39 14.91
C GLN A 2 -2.45 9.35 14.59
N LEU A 3 -2.41 8.82 13.36
CA LEU A 3 -3.23 7.67 12.99
C LEU A 3 -2.78 6.50 13.85
N LYS A 4 -3.62 6.09 14.82
CA LYS A 4 -3.43 4.85 15.57
C LYS A 4 -4.22 3.78 14.84
N PHE A 5 -3.51 2.82 14.25
CA PHE A 5 -4.12 1.59 13.77
C PHE A 5 -4.71 0.84 14.96
N ARG A 6 -5.84 0.14 14.80
CA ARG A 6 -6.58 -0.53 15.89
C ARG A 6 -5.71 -1.51 16.67
N SER A 7 -4.62 -2.03 16.11
CA SER A 7 -3.62 -2.82 16.83
C SER A 7 -2.49 -3.20 15.90
N ASP A 8 -1.36 -3.56 16.51
CA ASP A 8 -0.34 -4.49 16.01
C ASP A 8 -0.95 -5.88 15.69
N LYS A 9 -2.04 -5.92 14.94
CA LYS A 9 -2.68 -7.14 14.45
C LYS A 9 -2.06 -7.46 13.11
N ILE A 10 -1.61 -8.70 12.96
CA ILE A 10 -1.27 -9.26 11.66
C ILE A 10 -2.55 -9.20 10.83
N LEU A 11 -2.57 -8.35 9.80
CA LEU A 11 -3.70 -8.27 8.88
C LEU A 11 -3.85 -9.61 8.16
N THR A 12 -5.09 -10.06 7.99
CA THR A 12 -5.41 -11.22 7.15
C THR A 12 -5.14 -10.92 5.68
N ASP A 13 -5.12 -11.95 4.83
CA ASP A 13 -4.99 -11.74 3.38
C ASP A 13 -6.13 -10.89 2.80
N GLU A 14 -7.36 -11.07 3.31
CA GLU A 14 -8.52 -10.25 2.93
C GLU A 14 -8.35 -8.78 3.35
N GLU A 15 -7.86 -8.52 4.56
CA GLU A 15 -7.60 -7.16 5.03
C GLU A 15 -6.46 -6.48 4.25
N TRP A 16 -5.43 -7.23 3.84
CA TRP A 16 -4.37 -6.74 2.96
C TRP A 16 -4.88 -6.43 1.55
N LEU A 17 -5.75 -7.28 1.00
CA LEU A 17 -6.40 -7.04 -0.28
C LEU A 17 -7.25 -5.76 -0.23
N GLU A 18 -7.94 -5.53 0.88
CA GLU A 18 -8.73 -4.32 1.05
C GLU A 18 -7.84 -3.07 1.21
N CYS A 19 -6.73 -3.17 1.93
CA CYS A 19 -5.72 -2.10 1.96
C CYS A 19 -5.22 -1.76 0.56
N TYR A 20 -4.95 -2.77 -0.26
CA TYR A 20 -4.58 -2.60 -1.66
C TYR A 20 -5.69 -1.90 -2.47
N ASN A 21 -6.95 -2.35 -2.34
CA ASN A 21 -8.09 -1.76 -3.02
C ASN A 21 -8.23 -0.27 -2.70
N CYS A 22 -8.17 0.11 -1.43
CA CYS A 22 -8.23 1.53 -1.06
C CYS A 22 -7.05 2.31 -1.66
N LEU A 23 -5.82 1.79 -1.60
CA LEU A 23 -4.65 2.49 -2.13
C LEU A 23 -4.75 2.73 -3.65
N ILE A 24 -5.17 1.73 -4.43
CA ILE A 24 -5.17 1.80 -5.89
C ILE A 24 -6.25 2.75 -6.44
N GLU A 25 -7.32 3.00 -5.68
CA GLU A 25 -8.33 4.01 -6.06
C GLU A 25 -7.82 5.45 -5.88
N HIS A 26 -6.88 5.69 -4.95
CA HIS A 26 -6.41 7.05 -4.62
C HIS A 26 -5.00 7.38 -5.13
N VAL A 27 -4.19 6.37 -5.47
CA VAL A 27 -2.79 6.55 -5.88
C VAL A 27 -2.64 6.32 -7.38
N THR A 28 -2.28 7.37 -8.12
CA THR A 28 -2.09 7.30 -9.58
C THR A 28 -0.94 6.36 -9.97
N PRO A 29 -0.91 5.80 -11.21
CA PRO A 29 0.10 4.82 -11.60
C PRO A 29 1.56 5.27 -11.47
N ASN A 30 1.84 6.55 -11.72
CA ASN A 30 3.20 7.09 -11.56
C ASN A 30 3.58 7.19 -10.07
N ARG A 31 2.66 7.63 -9.22
CA ARG A 31 2.87 7.70 -7.77
C ARG A 31 2.93 6.32 -7.12
N TRP A 32 2.24 5.33 -7.67
CA TRP A 32 2.32 3.95 -7.22
C TRP A 32 3.74 3.39 -7.31
N LYS A 33 4.37 3.50 -8.49
CA LYS A 33 5.74 3.02 -8.71
C LYS A 33 6.74 3.72 -7.77
N GLU A 34 6.60 5.03 -7.60
CA GLU A 34 7.41 5.82 -6.67
C GLU A 34 7.21 5.37 -5.20
N MET A 35 5.97 5.11 -4.79
CA MET A 35 5.64 4.55 -3.48
C MET A 35 6.30 3.19 -3.26
N MET A 36 6.24 2.28 -4.23
CA MET A 36 6.86 0.96 -4.12
C MET A 36 8.38 1.04 -3.96
N ARG A 37 9.04 1.98 -4.64
CA ARG A 37 10.48 2.26 -4.44
C ARG A 37 10.78 2.76 -3.04
N HIS A 38 9.99 3.68 -2.51
CA HIS A 38 10.13 4.18 -1.14
C HIS A 38 9.86 3.11 -0.08
N LEU A 39 9.01 2.14 -0.39
CA LEU A 39 8.74 0.96 0.42
C LEU A 39 9.87 -0.10 0.34
N GLY A 40 10.87 0.12 -0.52
CA GLY A 40 12.07 -0.71 -0.64
C GLY A 40 12.01 -1.77 -1.73
N LEU A 41 10.98 -1.77 -2.57
CA LEU A 41 10.92 -2.67 -3.72
C LEU A 41 11.98 -2.23 -4.75
N ARG A 42 12.79 -3.17 -5.23
CA ARG A 42 13.90 -2.87 -6.14
C ARG A 42 13.35 -2.52 -7.52
N GLU A 43 14.06 -1.64 -8.22
CA GLU A 43 13.66 -1.24 -9.59
C GLU A 43 13.55 -2.45 -10.52
N VAL A 44 14.47 -3.42 -10.40
CA VAL A 44 14.44 -4.64 -11.22
C VAL A 44 13.17 -5.46 -11.00
N ASP A 45 12.67 -5.53 -9.77
CA ASP A 45 11.44 -6.28 -9.45
C ASP A 45 10.23 -5.55 -10.02
N ILE A 46 10.18 -4.21 -9.89
CA ILE A 46 9.13 -3.36 -10.45
C ILE A 46 9.07 -3.52 -11.98
N GLN A 47 10.22 -3.46 -12.65
CA GLN A 47 10.27 -3.57 -14.11
C GLN A 47 9.90 -4.98 -14.59
N SER A 48 10.36 -6.04 -13.89
CA SER A 48 9.95 -7.42 -14.21
C SER A 48 8.43 -7.57 -14.13
N ILE A 49 7.81 -7.12 -13.04
CA ILE A 49 6.36 -7.21 -12.86
C ILE A 49 5.61 -6.43 -13.95
N LEU A 50 6.10 -5.25 -14.35
CA LEU A 50 5.48 -4.46 -15.43
C LEU A 50 5.60 -5.13 -16.80
N LEU A 51 6.63 -5.94 -17.03
CA LEU A 51 6.79 -6.71 -18.26
C LEU A 51 5.88 -7.96 -18.25
N ASP A 52 5.75 -8.61 -17.10
CA ASP A 52 4.96 -9.84 -16.94
C ASP A 52 3.45 -9.55 -16.93
N HIS A 53 3.03 -8.35 -16.53
CA HIS A 53 1.63 -7.98 -16.36
C HIS A 53 1.27 -6.69 -17.12
N VAL A 54 0.59 -6.84 -18.26
CA VAL A 54 0.13 -5.71 -19.09
C VAL A 54 -0.92 -4.84 -18.38
N ASN A 55 -1.77 -5.46 -17.55
CA ASN A 55 -2.79 -4.73 -16.79
C ASN A 55 -2.16 -4.09 -15.55
N PHE A 56 -2.25 -2.75 -15.47
CA PHE A 56 -1.67 -2.01 -14.35
C PHE A 56 -2.23 -2.44 -12.99
N ARG A 57 -3.52 -2.74 -12.87
CA ARG A 57 -4.14 -3.20 -11.60
C ARG A 57 -3.59 -4.55 -11.17
N GLU A 58 -3.32 -5.44 -12.12
CA GLU A 58 -2.65 -6.71 -11.79
C GLU A 58 -1.19 -6.46 -11.38
N ALA A 59 -0.45 -5.67 -12.17
CA ALA A 59 0.93 -5.34 -11.87
C ALA A 59 1.09 -4.65 -10.51
N SER A 60 0.21 -3.70 -10.16
CA SER A 60 0.25 -3.01 -8.88
C SER A 60 -0.03 -3.95 -7.71
N TYR A 61 -0.99 -4.87 -7.86
CA TYR A 61 -1.25 -5.88 -6.85
C TYR A 61 -0.02 -6.77 -6.63
N GLN A 62 0.62 -7.25 -7.70
CA GLN A 62 1.82 -8.07 -7.62
C GLN A 62 3.00 -7.33 -6.96
N MET A 63 3.17 -6.04 -7.24
CA MET A 63 4.18 -5.21 -6.54
C MET A 63 3.91 -5.15 -5.03
N PHE A 64 2.66 -4.88 -4.64
CA PHE A 64 2.29 -4.77 -3.23
C PHE A 64 2.43 -6.10 -2.49
N LEU A 65 2.00 -7.19 -3.14
CA LEU A 65 2.14 -8.55 -2.63
C LEU A 65 3.62 -8.92 -2.44
N LEU A 66 4.47 -8.62 -3.43
CA LEU A 66 5.90 -8.89 -3.34
C LEU A 66 6.55 -8.10 -2.19
N TRP A 67 6.25 -6.81 -2.07
CA TRP A 67 6.74 -5.99 -0.95
C TRP A 67 6.33 -6.57 0.41
N ARG A 68 5.05 -6.93 0.56
CA ARG A 68 4.51 -7.55 1.78
C ARG A 68 5.27 -8.83 2.11
N ASN A 69 5.46 -9.71 1.13
CA ASN A 69 6.15 -10.98 1.31
C ASN A 69 7.62 -10.80 1.67
N GLN A 70 8.33 -9.85 1.05
CA GLN A 70 9.73 -9.54 1.37
C GLN A 70 9.91 -8.96 2.78
N ASN A 71 8.92 -8.23 3.29
CA ASN A 71 8.97 -7.63 4.62
C ASN A 71 8.41 -8.55 5.72
N GLY A 72 7.63 -9.58 5.37
CA GLY A 72 7.06 -10.55 6.30
C GLY A 72 6.35 -9.88 7.48
N GLN A 73 6.71 -10.27 8.71
CA GLN A 73 6.16 -9.69 9.94
C GLN A 73 6.47 -8.19 10.13
N SER A 74 7.45 -7.65 9.39
CA SER A 74 7.76 -6.22 9.41
C SER A 74 6.92 -5.40 8.42
N ALA A 75 6.09 -6.04 7.58
CA ALA A 75 5.16 -5.32 6.70
C ALA A 75 4.05 -4.69 7.55
N SER A 76 3.80 -3.39 7.36
CA SER A 76 2.72 -2.70 8.08
C SER A 76 2.18 -1.52 7.28
N MET A 77 0.88 -1.24 7.44
CA MET A 77 0.25 -0.08 6.82
C MET A 77 0.76 1.25 7.40
N SER A 78 1.32 1.26 8.62
CA SER A 78 2.05 2.42 9.16
C SER A 78 3.22 2.83 8.27
N LYS A 79 3.98 1.86 7.70
CA LYS A 79 5.05 2.15 6.74
C LYS A 79 4.50 2.74 5.45
N VAL A 80 3.38 2.23 4.95
CA VAL A 80 2.71 2.74 3.75
C VAL A 80 2.27 4.19 3.96
N PHE A 81 1.56 4.50 5.06
CA PHE A 81 1.16 5.87 5.36
C PHE A 81 2.32 6.82 5.58
N HIS A 82 3.40 6.36 6.21
CA HIS A 82 4.61 7.16 6.34
C HIS A 82 5.24 7.49 4.98
N VAL A 83 5.23 6.55 4.03
CA VAL A 83 5.69 6.80 2.67
C VAL A 83 4.78 7.79 1.95
N LEU A 84 3.45 7.67 2.08
CA LEU A 84 2.53 8.65 1.51
C LEU A 84 2.77 10.07 2.05
N ASP A 85 3.04 10.21 3.36
CA ASP A 85 3.43 11.51 3.94
C ASP A 85 4.73 12.04 3.33
N LYS A 86 5.75 11.17 3.19
CA LYS A 86 7.05 11.54 2.60
C LYS A 86 6.94 11.98 1.15
N MET A 87 5.98 11.44 0.40
CA MET A 87 5.68 11.79 -0.98
C MET A 87 4.74 13.01 -1.10
N GLU A 88 4.41 13.65 0.02
CA GLU A 88 3.46 14.77 0.09
C GLU A 88 2.03 14.41 -0.38
N LEU A 89 1.67 13.12 -0.34
CA LEU A 89 0.37 12.59 -0.74
C LEU A 89 -0.62 12.54 0.44
N ARG A 90 -0.71 13.65 1.18
CA ARG A 90 -1.55 13.74 2.40
C ARG A 90 -3.03 13.48 2.11
N GLY A 91 -3.55 14.03 1.01
CA GLY A 91 -4.94 13.79 0.60
C GLY A 91 -5.22 12.31 0.29
N CYS A 92 -4.30 11.63 -0.41
CA CYS A 92 -4.42 10.18 -0.66
C CYS A 92 -4.41 9.40 0.66
N LYS A 93 -3.50 9.75 1.57
CA LYS A 93 -3.42 9.11 2.90
C LYS A 93 -4.71 9.29 3.70
N GLU A 94 -5.28 10.49 3.72
CA GLU A 94 -6.55 10.79 4.41
C GLU A 94 -7.70 10.00 3.81
N ASN A 95 -7.82 9.96 2.48
CA ASN A 95 -8.85 9.18 1.80
C ASN A 95 -8.74 7.68 2.10
N VAL A 96 -7.53 7.11 1.99
CA VAL A 96 -7.29 5.70 2.31
C VAL A 96 -7.60 5.41 3.79
N ALA A 97 -7.23 6.31 4.69
CA ALA A 97 -7.55 6.15 6.11
C ALA A 97 -9.06 6.18 6.38
N ASN A 98 -9.79 7.06 5.68
CA ASN A 98 -11.25 7.14 5.79
C ASN A 98 -11.92 5.86 5.24
N ASP A 99 -11.50 5.38 4.08
CA ASP A 99 -12.06 4.16 3.47
C ASP A 99 -11.81 2.95 4.35
N LEU A 100 -10.59 2.78 4.87
CA LEU A 100 -10.27 1.67 5.77
C LEU A 100 -10.98 1.79 7.13
N THR A 101 -11.30 3.01 7.58
CA THR A 101 -12.12 3.22 8.78
C THR A 101 -13.58 2.81 8.51
N PHE A 102 -14.13 3.22 7.37
CA PHE A 102 -15.47 2.85 6.92
C PHE A 102 -15.60 1.33 6.76
N ASN A 103 -14.58 0.67 6.23
CA ASN A 103 -14.51 -0.79 6.06
C ASN A 103 -14.17 -1.54 7.37
N GLY A 104 -13.99 -0.83 8.49
CA GLY A 104 -13.76 -1.42 9.82
C GLY A 104 -12.36 -1.97 10.07
N ILE A 105 -11.42 -1.75 9.14
CA ILE A 105 -10.01 -2.19 9.23
C ILE A 105 -9.22 -1.24 10.13
N LEU A 106 -9.40 0.07 9.94
CA LEU A 106 -8.87 1.08 10.86
C LEU A 106 -9.91 1.44 11.90
N VAL A 107 -9.44 1.72 13.11
CA VAL A 107 -10.26 2.34 14.14
C VAL A 107 -9.54 3.55 14.66
N ALA A 108 -10.14 4.69 14.33
CA ALA A 108 -9.79 6.00 14.84
C ALA A 108 -10.15 6.14 16.32
#